data_AF-S7U2B0-F1
#
_entry.id   AF-S7U2B0-F1
#
_cell.length_a   1.000
_cell.length_b   1.000
_cell.length_c   1.000
_cell.angle_alpha   90.00
_cell.angle_beta   90.00
_cell.angle_gamma   90.00
#
_symmetry.space_group_name_H-M   'P 1'
#
loop_
_entity.id
_entity.type
_entity.pdbx_description
1 polymer ?
#
loop_
_entity_poly.entity_id
_entity_poly.type
_entity_poly.pdbx_seq_one_letter_code
_entity_poly.pdbx_strand_id
1 'polypeptide(L)' 'MNVLTRVAACAAALSVVTHEMGLAREAADSVAFMDQGEILEQDRPDRLFAAPRQARTRRFLGRIL' A
#
# COMPACT_ATOMS: atom_id res chain seq x y z
N MET A 1 8.18 -13.63 -10.83
CA MET A 1 7.21 -12.72 -11.46
C MET A 1 5.80 -13.17 -11.05
N ASN A 2 5.09 -12.38 -10.24
CA ASN A 2 3.80 -12.74 -9.64
C ASN A 2 2.65 -12.48 -10.65
N VAL A 3 1.57 -13.29 -10.59
CA VAL A 3 0.35 -13.12 -11.41
C VAL A 3 -0.24 -11.72 -11.30
N LEU A 4 -0.17 -11.10 -10.12
CA LEU A 4 -0.68 -9.74 -9.89
C LEU A 4 0.08 -8.70 -10.72
N THR A 5 1.41 -8.83 -10.80
CA THR A 5 2.27 -7.93 -11.59
C THR A 5 1.98 -8.04 -13.09
N ARG A 6 1.62 -9.24 -13.58
CA ARG A 6 1.23 -9.45 -14.98
C ARG A 6 -0.11 -8.81 -15.33
N VAL A 7 -1.09 -8.89 -14.42
CA VAL A 7 -2.43 -8.30 -14.63
C VAL A 7 -2.37 -6.78 -14.59
N ALA A 8 -1.60 -6.21 -13.66
CA ALA A 8 -1.38 -4.75 -13.60
C ALA A 8 -0.77 -4.21 -14.91
N ALA A 9 0.14 -4.96 -15.53
CA ALA A 9 0.75 -4.58 -16.81
C ALA A 9 -0.22 -4.59 -18.01
N CYS A 10 -1.41 -5.21 -17.88
CA CYS A 10 -2.43 -5.24 -18.93
C CYS A 10 -3.41 -4.03 -18.89
N ALA A 11 -3.05 -2.93 -18.22
CA ALA A 11 -3.86 -1.71 -18.09
C ALA A 11 -5.24 -1.92 -17.42
N ALA A 12 -5.39 -2.98 -16.63
CA ALA A 12 -6.57 -3.21 -15.80
C ALA A 12 -6.47 -2.41 -14.50
N ALA A 13 -7.55 -1.71 -14.11
CA ALA A 13 -7.65 -1.12 -12.79
C ALA A 13 -7.76 -2.24 -11.74
N LEU A 14 -6.77 -2.37 -10.88
CA LEU A 14 -6.67 -3.44 -9.89
C LEU A 14 -6.63 -2.85 -8.48
N SER A 15 -7.52 -3.33 -7.61
CA SER A 15 -7.45 -3.09 -6.16
C SER A 15 -7.04 -4.38 -5.47
N VAL A 16 -5.98 -4.32 -4.66
CA VAL A 16 -5.43 -5.48 -3.96
C VAL A 16 -5.38 -5.18 -2.47
N VAL A 17 -5.97 -6.06 -1.67
CA VAL A 17 -5.80 -6.05 -0.21
C VAL A 17 -4.66 -7.01 0.13
N THR A 18 -3.59 -6.50 0.72
CA THR A 18 -2.41 -7.31 1.05
C THR A 18 -1.74 -6.85 2.33
N HIS A 19 -1.13 -7.80 3.05
CA HIS A 19 -0.21 -7.53 4.15
C HIS A 19 1.27 -7.54 3.69
N GLU A 20 1.52 -7.91 2.43
CA GLU A 20 2.85 -7.93 1.83
C GLU A 20 3.25 -6.53 1.36
N MET A 21 3.89 -5.76 2.24
CA MET A 21 4.26 -4.36 1.97
C MET A 21 5.27 -4.21 0.82
N GLY A 22 6.15 -5.19 0.62
CA GLY A 22 7.10 -5.21 -0.49
C GLY A 22 6.39 -5.20 -1.86
N LEU A 23 5.32 -5.98 -1.99
CA LEU A 23 4.49 -6.00 -3.20
C LEU A 23 3.80 -4.66 -3.43
N ALA A 24 3.24 -4.07 -2.37
CA ALA A 24 2.59 -2.76 -2.44
C ALA A 24 3.59 -1.66 -2.84
N ARG A 25 4.85 -1.77 -2.40
CA ARG A 25 5.91 -0.81 -2.74
C ARG A 25 6.39 -0.94 -4.19
N GLU A 26 6.48 -2.16 -4.71
CA GLU A 26 7.01 -2.41 -6.07
C GLU A 26 5.96 -2.26 -7.18
N ALA A 27 4.69 -2.59 -6.91
CA ALA A 27 3.69 -2.78 -7.96
C ALA A 27 2.48 -1.83 -7.90
N ALA A 28 2.28 -1.08 -6.80
CA ALA A 28 1.10 -0.23 -6.66
C ALA A 28 1.37 1.24 -7.03
N ASP A 29 0.44 1.87 -7.73
CA ASP A 29 0.48 3.31 -8.01
C ASP A 29 0.13 4.16 -6.78
N SER A 30 -0.76 3.64 -5.94
CA SER A 30 -1.18 4.26 -4.67
C SER A 30 -1.46 3.19 -3.62
N VAL A 31 -1.26 3.55 -2.35
CA VAL A 31 -1.52 2.69 -1.20
C VAL A 31 -2.47 3.43 -0.27
N ALA A 32 -3.54 2.74 0.15
CA ALA A 32 -4.47 3.23 1.15
C ALA A 32 -4.29 2.43 2.45
N PHE A 33 -3.99 3.12 3.54
CA PHE A 33 -4.00 2.56 4.88
C PHE A 33 -5.40 2.71 5.48
N MET A 34 -5.97 1.57 5.88
CA MET A 34 -7.30 1.49 6.46
C MET A 34 -7.24 1.00 7.90
N ASP A 35 -8.07 1.59 8.76
CA ASP A 35 -8.26 1.15 10.14
C ASP A 35 -9.68 1.51 10.59
N GLN A 36 -10.31 0.64 11.37
CA GLN A 36 -11.71 0.80 11.82
C GLN A 36 -12.74 1.05 10.70
N GLY A 37 -12.50 0.52 9.50
CA GLY A 37 -13.41 0.68 8.35
C GLY A 37 -13.25 2.01 7.60
N GLU A 38 -12.28 2.85 7.97
CA GLU A 38 -12.01 4.12 7.31
C GLU A 38 -10.62 4.12 6.65
N ILE A 39 -10.51 4.83 5.51
CA ILE A 39 -9.20 5.13 4.91
C ILE A 39 -8.60 6.31 5.69
N LEU A 40 -7.62 6.02 6.54
CA LEU A 40 -6.96 7.04 7.35
C LEU A 40 -5.89 7.81 6.56
N GLU A 41 -5.23 7.13 5.62
CA GLU A 41 -4.18 7.74 4.80
C GLU A 41 -4.11 7.08 3.44
N GLN A 42 -3.95 7.88 2.38
CA GLN A 42 -3.68 7.37 1.05
C GLN A 42 -2.59 8.25 0.41
N ASP A 43 -1.57 7.61 -0.14
CA ASP A 43 -0.49 8.30 -0.86
C ASP A 43 0.23 7.32 -1.80
N ARG A 44 1.24 7.81 -2.53
CA ARG A 44 2.17 6.94 -3.26
C ARG A 44 2.94 6.05 -2.28
N PRO A 45 3.29 4.81 -2.65
CA PRO A 45 3.99 3.90 -1.76
C PRO A 45 5.25 4.53 -1.16
N ASP A 46 6.09 5.16 -1.97
CA ASP A 46 7.35 5.78 -1.52
C ASP A 46 7.13 6.80 -0.40
N ARG A 47 6.07 7.60 -0.50
CA ARG A 47 5.76 8.63 0.50
C ARG A 47 5.11 8.04 1.73
N LEU A 48 4.15 7.13 1.56
CA LEU A 48 3.43 6.50 2.66
C LEU A 48 4.36 5.64 3.53
N PHE A 49 5.35 4.97 2.93
CA PHE A 49 6.33 4.17 3.67
C PHE A 49 7.52 4.97 4.22
N ALA A 50 7.97 6.03 3.53
CA ALA A 50 9.11 6.83 4.00
C ALA A 50 8.73 7.94 4.99
N ALA A 51 7.58 8.58 4.79
CA ALA A 51 7.14 9.73 5.58
C ALA A 51 5.61 9.70 5.80
N PRO A 52 5.09 8.74 6.59
CA PRO A 52 3.66 8.63 6.84
C PRO A 52 3.18 9.80 7.71
N ARG A 53 2.10 10.45 7.31
CA ARG A 53 1.54 11.63 7.99
C ARG A 53 0.73 11.24 9.21
N GLN A 54 -0.08 10.20 9.12
CA GLN A 54 -0.93 9.79 10.22
C GLN A 54 -0.12 9.08 11.31
N ALA A 55 -0.41 9.40 12.58
CA ALA A 55 0.20 8.73 13.72
C ALA A 55 -0.14 7.23 13.74
N ARG A 56 -1.36 6.85 13.33
CA ARG A 56 -1.80 5.46 13.27
C ARG A 56 -1.04 4.68 12.20
N THR A 57 -0.87 5.24 11.00
CA THR A 57 -0.06 4.64 9.92
C THR A 57 1.39 4.44 10.37
N ARG A 58 2.03 5.46 10.98
CA ARG A 58 3.38 5.33 11.55
C ARG A 58 3.50 4.19 12.56
N ARG A 59 2.55 4.09 13.49
CA ARG A 59 2.53 3.03 14.51
C ARG A 59 2.32 1.65 13.91
N PHE A 60 1.52 1.54 12.85
CA PHE A 60 1.30 0.28 12.14
C PHE A 60 2.57 -0.16 11.38
N LEU A 61 3.17 0.74 10.61
CA LEU A 61 4.38 0.46 9.85
C LEU A 61 5.56 0.10 10.78
N GLY A 62 5.72 0.78 11.92
CA GLY A 62 6.77 0.46 12.90
C GLY A 62 6.58 -0.85 13.67
N ARG A 63 5.48 -1.59 13.46
CA ARG A 63 5.28 -2.95 14.02
C ARG A 63 5.54 -4.05 12.99
N ILE A 64 5.62 -3.69 11.72
CA ILE A 64 5.64 -4.61 10.58
C ILE A 64 6.98 -4.56 9.86
N LEU A 65 7.64 -3.39 9.87
CA LEU A 65 9.05 -3.21 9.52
C LEU A 65 9.94 -3.60 10.71
#